data_AF-A0A9W9J4B0-F1
#
_entry.id   AF-A0A9W9J4B0-F1
#
_cell.length_a   1.000
_cell.length_b   1.000
_cell.length_c   1.000
_cell.angle_alpha   90.00
_cell.angle_beta   90.00
_cell.angle_gamma   90.00
#
_symmetry.space_group_name_H-M   'P 1'
#
loop_
_entity.id
_entity.type
_entity.pdbx_description
1 polymer ?
#
loop_
_entity_poly.entity_id
_entity_poly.type
_entity_poly.pdbx_seq_one_letter_code
_entity_poly.pdbx_strand_id
1 'polypeptide(L)'
;MANPTTYEITIQNESGSSHAYCLFAETPQVSNSSSVYQNIWMAAPSIVSRTDGSSQMRFTINIQYYAICGTSDQPLGSNVAIATSDYEKIQLGTEDQQGTTLNFTTIGGANFVEPLPTPTGPNGGFTIQADRSWSEPDSNNTFIGLGAQDMHGNVVPVATVPAFPGITYNMFPVVKFYVSYGTFVEGQILDVEELGPQLEVDFTEAAYDAVTFIHNNQDEYQQVAPSEARKVKLQSLAARKAAFLGESEAPAVGKVRGQNHTLNGLMKEDRLAKELQRTLTKMVRSANCVA
;
A
#
# COMPACT_ATOMS: atom_id res chain seq x y z
N MET A 1 15.74 -3.24 -16.49
CA MET A 1 14.93 -2.77 -15.36
C MET A 1 13.91 -3.84 -15.07
N ALA A 2 13.98 -4.49 -13.91
CA ALA A 2 12.88 -5.34 -13.45
C ALA A 2 11.66 -4.41 -13.25
N ASN A 3 10.50 -4.82 -13.75
CA ASN A 3 9.28 -4.06 -13.50
C ASN A 3 9.04 -4.01 -11.99
N PRO A 4 8.50 -2.90 -11.44
CA PRO A 4 8.06 -2.88 -10.05
C PRO A 4 7.11 -4.05 -9.82
N THR A 5 7.41 -4.88 -8.83
CA THR A 5 6.52 -5.96 -8.42
C THR A 5 5.34 -5.33 -7.70
N THR A 6 4.13 -5.65 -8.13
CA THR A 6 2.90 -5.24 -7.45
C THR A 6 2.41 -6.42 -6.63
N TYR A 7 2.15 -6.20 -5.34
CA TYR A 7 1.46 -7.17 -4.49
C TYR A 7 0.05 -6.72 -4.15
N GLU A 8 -0.87 -7.67 -3.96
CA GLU A 8 -2.22 -7.41 -3.51
C GLU A 8 -2.53 -8.19 -2.23
N ILE A 9 -2.99 -7.49 -1.20
CA ILE A 9 -3.55 -8.10 0.02
C ILE A 9 -5.03 -7.70 0.09
N THR A 10 -5.92 -8.69 0.04
CA THR A 10 -7.37 -8.47 0.19
C THR A 10 -7.83 -8.99 1.54
N ILE A 11 -8.55 -8.17 2.29
CA ILE A 11 -9.19 -8.58 3.56
C ILE A 11 -10.70 -8.60 3.38
N GLN A 12 -11.32 -9.75 3.66
CA GLN A 12 -12.76 -9.92 3.78
C GLN A 12 -13.14 -9.81 5.25
N ASN A 13 -14.03 -8.87 5.57
CA ASN A 13 -14.43 -8.64 6.95
C ASN A 13 -15.64 -9.50 7.31
N GLU A 14 -15.42 -10.54 8.11
CA GLU A 14 -16.42 -11.43 8.69
C GLU A 14 -16.34 -11.46 10.23
N SER A 15 -15.76 -10.42 10.83
CA SER A 15 -15.48 -10.31 12.27
C SER A 15 -16.71 -10.14 13.15
N GLY A 16 -17.87 -9.85 12.54
CA GLY A 16 -19.08 -9.42 13.26
C GLY A 16 -19.13 -7.92 13.54
N SER A 17 -18.05 -7.17 13.29
CA SER A 17 -17.97 -5.71 13.51
C SER A 17 -17.42 -4.97 12.30
N SER A 18 -17.63 -3.64 12.25
CA SER A 18 -17.02 -2.81 11.20
C SER A 18 -15.60 -2.43 11.60
N HIS A 19 -14.64 -2.53 10.68
CA HIS A 19 -13.23 -2.23 10.94
C HIS A 19 -12.63 -1.38 9.83
N ALA A 20 -11.83 -0.39 10.22
CA ALA A 20 -10.86 0.29 9.36
C ALA A 20 -9.53 -0.47 9.46
N TYR A 21 -8.94 -0.80 8.32
CA TYR A 21 -7.70 -1.58 8.25
C TYR A 21 -6.54 -0.68 7.91
N CYS A 22 -5.35 -1.01 8.42
CA CYS A 22 -4.11 -0.35 8.07
C CYS A 22 -3.07 -1.36 7.61
N LEU A 23 -2.13 -0.91 6.79
CA LEU A 23 -0.98 -1.67 6.34
C LEU A 23 0.30 -0.94 6.72
N PHE A 24 1.29 -1.69 7.20
CA PHE A 24 2.64 -1.22 7.45
C PHE A 24 3.65 -2.29 7.02
N ALA A 25 4.88 -1.89 6.69
CA ALA A 25 5.92 -2.82 6.26
C ALA A 25 6.86 -3.16 7.41
N GLU A 26 7.47 -4.35 7.35
CA GLU A 26 8.52 -4.76 8.29
C GLU A 26 9.60 -3.69 8.43
N THR A 27 10.09 -3.53 9.67
CA THR A 27 11.04 -2.48 10.00
C THR A 27 12.35 -2.71 9.22
N PRO A 28 12.82 -1.76 8.39
CA PRO A 28 14.05 -1.95 7.65
C PRO A 28 15.25 -1.99 8.59
N GLN A 29 16.30 -2.68 8.16
CA GLN A 29 17.59 -2.56 8.84
C GLN A 29 18.21 -1.21 8.46
N VAL A 30 18.71 -0.47 9.45
CA VAL A 30 19.35 0.84 9.25
C VAL A 30 20.70 0.87 9.95
N SER A 31 21.79 1.14 9.22
CA SER A 31 23.09 1.32 9.85
C SER A 31 23.16 2.63 10.63
N ASN A 32 23.92 2.67 11.72
CA ASN A 32 24.16 3.87 12.52
C ASN A 32 22.89 4.51 13.11
N SER A 33 21.79 3.75 13.22
CA SER A 33 20.61 4.11 14.02
C SER A 33 20.15 2.88 14.81
N SER A 34 19.85 3.07 16.08
CA SER A 34 19.19 2.06 16.93
C SER A 34 17.68 2.26 17.02
N SER A 35 17.17 3.37 16.48
CA SER A 35 15.77 3.79 16.60
C SER A 35 15.18 3.95 15.22
N VAL A 36 14.53 2.88 14.76
CA VAL A 36 13.77 2.84 13.52
C VAL A 36 12.31 2.75 13.89
N TYR A 37 11.54 3.77 13.49
CA TYR A 37 10.11 3.84 13.72
C TYR A 37 9.39 3.31 12.49
N GLN A 38 8.48 2.37 12.71
CA GLN A 38 7.57 1.88 11.69
C GLN A 38 6.41 2.86 11.55
N ASN A 39 6.03 3.17 10.31
CA ASN A 39 4.94 4.09 10.02
C ASN A 39 3.78 3.34 9.36
N ILE A 40 2.56 3.84 9.60
CA ILE A 40 1.37 3.41 8.86
C ILE A 40 1.56 3.84 7.40
N TRP A 41 1.71 2.86 6.52
CA TRP A 41 1.92 3.12 5.10
C TRP A 41 0.59 3.40 4.41
N MET A 42 -0.41 2.54 4.61
CA MET A 42 -1.74 2.74 4.00
C MET A 42 -2.82 2.61 5.07
N ALA A 43 -3.81 3.50 5.02
CA ALA A 43 -5.00 3.42 5.84
C ALA A 43 -6.24 3.26 4.94
N ALA A 44 -7.10 2.31 5.28
CA ALA A 44 -8.32 2.04 4.54
C ALA A 44 -9.57 2.45 5.34
N PRO A 45 -10.63 2.93 4.67
CA PRO A 45 -11.86 3.29 5.35
C PRO A 45 -12.50 2.06 6.01
N SER A 46 -13.35 2.32 7.01
CA SER A 46 -14.09 1.26 7.70
C SER A 46 -14.98 0.48 6.73
N ILE A 47 -14.86 -0.84 6.71
CA ILE A 47 -15.74 -1.77 6.00
C ILE A 47 -16.59 -2.57 6.98
N VAL A 48 -17.85 -2.79 6.65
CA VAL A 48 -18.82 -3.53 7.50
C VAL A 48 -18.49 -5.02 7.57
N SER A 49 -18.98 -5.77 8.57
CA SER A 49 -18.84 -7.24 8.55
C SER A 49 -19.95 -7.88 7.71
N ARG A 50 -19.61 -8.79 6.78
CA ARG A 50 -20.55 -9.61 6.00
C ARG A 50 -19.97 -10.96 5.60
N THR A 51 -20.70 -12.04 5.87
CA THR A 51 -20.31 -13.43 5.59
C THR A 51 -20.54 -13.89 4.15
N ASP A 52 -20.95 -12.98 3.25
CA ASP A 52 -21.20 -13.28 1.84
C ASP A 52 -19.99 -12.92 0.95
N GLY A 53 -18.86 -12.54 1.56
CA GLY A 53 -17.66 -12.08 0.89
C GLY A 53 -17.82 -10.74 0.15
N SER A 54 -18.95 -10.04 0.29
CA SER A 54 -19.18 -8.75 -0.39
C SER A 54 -18.50 -7.58 0.29
N SER A 55 -18.14 -7.73 1.58
CA SER A 55 -17.42 -6.72 2.33
C SER A 55 -15.92 -7.02 2.37
N GLN A 56 -15.18 -6.32 1.53
CA GLN A 56 -13.74 -6.49 1.42
C GLN A 56 -13.05 -5.17 1.14
N MET A 57 -11.79 -5.09 1.57
CA MET A 57 -10.86 -4.04 1.19
C MET A 57 -9.64 -4.67 0.51
N ARG A 58 -8.90 -3.88 -0.26
CA ARG A 58 -7.68 -4.32 -0.93
C ARG A 58 -6.59 -3.27 -0.76
N PHE A 59 -5.42 -3.72 -0.29
CA PHE A 59 -4.18 -2.98 -0.40
C PHE A 59 -3.47 -3.40 -1.70
N THR A 60 -3.04 -2.41 -2.49
CA THR A 60 -2.21 -2.63 -3.68
C THR A 60 -0.85 -2.01 -3.42
N ILE A 61 0.15 -2.88 -3.27
CA ILE A 61 1.50 -2.54 -2.85
C ILE A 61 2.38 -2.49 -4.09
N ASN A 62 2.83 -1.30 -4.49
CA ASN A 62 3.79 -1.17 -5.58
C ASN A 62 5.18 -1.08 -4.98
N ILE A 63 6.05 -2.07 -5.25
CA ILE A 63 7.44 -2.06 -4.77
C ILE A 63 8.26 -1.10 -5.63
N GLN A 64 8.05 0.18 -5.36
CA GLN A 64 8.93 1.27 -5.71
C GLN A 64 9.23 2.03 -4.42
N TYR A 65 10.45 1.88 -3.93
CA TYR A 65 10.91 2.59 -2.74
C TYR A 65 11.43 3.97 -3.09
N TYR A 66 11.36 4.84 -2.08
CA TYR A 66 11.87 6.20 -2.09
C TYR A 66 12.71 6.41 -0.83
N ALA A 67 13.77 7.21 -0.95
CA ALA A 67 14.32 7.87 0.21
C ALA A 67 13.40 9.06 0.53
N ILE A 68 13.12 9.28 1.80
CA ILE A 68 12.35 10.43 2.26
C ILE A 68 13.11 11.22 3.30
N CYS A 69 12.81 12.51 3.42
CA CYS A 69 13.23 13.31 4.55
C CYS A 69 12.16 14.33 4.94
N GLY A 70 12.29 14.87 6.15
CA GLY A 70 11.38 15.87 6.65
C GLY A 70 11.74 16.38 8.05
N THR A 71 10.82 17.17 8.59
CA THR A 71 10.86 17.72 9.95
C THR A 71 9.52 17.45 10.64
N SER A 72 9.49 17.54 11.96
CA SER A 72 8.28 17.30 12.74
C SER A 72 8.19 18.30 13.89
N ASP A 73 6.97 18.75 14.20
CA ASP A 73 6.71 19.63 15.34
C ASP A 73 6.94 18.92 16.69
N GLN A 74 7.02 17.59 16.69
CA GLN A 74 7.28 16.76 17.86
C GLN A 74 8.39 15.74 17.56
N PRO A 75 9.20 15.35 18.57
CA PRO A 75 10.14 14.24 18.42
C PRO A 75 9.44 12.98 17.91
N LEU A 76 10.13 12.19 17.09
CA LEU A 76 9.59 10.92 16.62
C LEU A 76 9.25 10.01 17.80
N GLY A 77 8.06 9.42 17.78
CA GLY A 77 7.56 8.53 18.82
C GLY A 77 6.16 8.03 18.48
N SER A 78 5.64 7.10 19.28
CA SER A 78 4.31 6.51 19.10
C SER A 78 3.24 7.58 18.86
N ASN A 79 2.36 7.34 17.90
CA ASN A 79 1.24 8.21 17.53
C ASN A 79 1.58 9.58 16.94
N VAL A 80 2.86 9.89 16.73
CA VAL A 80 3.25 11.09 15.99
C VAL A 80 3.03 10.85 14.50
N ALA A 81 2.19 11.69 13.87
CA ALA A 81 1.99 11.69 12.43
C ALA A 81 2.98 12.64 11.76
N ILE A 82 3.73 12.12 10.79
CA ILE A 82 4.74 12.87 10.04
C ILE A 82 4.45 12.80 8.55
N ALA A 83 4.90 13.82 7.83
CA ALA A 83 4.74 13.93 6.37
C ALA A 83 6.10 14.10 5.68
N THR A 84 6.23 13.50 4.51
CA THR A 84 7.39 13.66 3.64
C THR A 84 7.52 15.11 3.18
N SER A 85 8.65 15.75 3.46
CA SER A 85 8.96 17.10 2.94
C SER A 85 9.59 17.03 1.55
N ASP A 86 10.50 16.07 1.37
CA ASP A 86 11.16 15.81 0.10
C ASP A 86 11.43 14.31 -0.05
N TYR A 87 11.52 13.84 -1.29
CA TYR A 87 11.72 12.43 -1.60
C TYR A 87 12.47 12.21 -2.89
N GLU A 88 13.18 11.09 -2.96
CA GLU A 88 13.87 10.67 -4.17
C GLU A 88 13.65 9.20 -4.46
N LYS A 89 13.48 8.88 -5.74
CA LYS A 89 13.30 7.50 -6.17
C LYS A 89 14.62 6.76 -6.04
N ILE A 90 14.62 5.62 -5.33
CA ILE A 90 15.85 4.84 -5.12
C ILE A 90 15.87 3.55 -5.92
N GLN A 91 17.09 3.12 -6.25
CA GLN A 91 17.42 1.80 -6.72
C GLN A 91 18.21 1.10 -5.61
N LEU A 92 17.73 -0.06 -5.17
CA LEU A 92 18.48 -0.90 -4.25
C LEU A 92 19.68 -1.51 -4.95
N GLY A 93 20.79 -1.62 -4.23
CA GLY A 93 21.97 -2.30 -4.73
C GLY A 93 21.71 -3.79 -4.97
N THR A 94 22.47 -4.37 -5.88
CA THR A 94 22.54 -5.80 -6.16
C THR A 94 23.99 -6.26 -6.01
N GLU A 95 24.29 -7.53 -6.27
CA GLU A 95 25.68 -8.03 -6.28
C GLU A 95 26.54 -7.33 -7.35
N ASP A 96 25.94 -6.96 -8.49
CA ASP A 96 26.64 -6.39 -9.65
C ASP A 96 26.51 -4.86 -9.77
N GLN A 97 25.63 -4.22 -8.99
CA GLN A 97 25.33 -2.79 -9.11
C GLN A 97 25.14 -2.15 -7.73
N GLN A 98 25.83 -1.02 -7.49
CA GLN A 98 25.64 -0.25 -6.26
C GLN A 98 24.28 0.45 -6.25
N GLY A 99 23.67 0.50 -5.06
CA GLY A 99 22.41 1.19 -4.82
C GLY A 99 22.56 2.71 -4.80
N THR A 100 21.44 3.42 -4.91
CA THR A 100 21.39 4.88 -4.88
C THR A 100 22.08 5.43 -3.63
N THR A 101 22.81 6.55 -3.80
CA THR A 101 23.33 7.36 -2.69
C THR A 101 22.76 8.77 -2.81
N LEU A 102 22.36 9.35 -1.69
CA LEU A 102 21.79 10.70 -1.62
C LEU A 102 22.56 11.54 -0.62
N ASN A 103 22.67 12.85 -0.89
CA ASN A 103 23.12 13.84 0.07
C ASN A 103 21.91 14.50 0.70
N PHE A 104 21.83 14.47 2.03
CA PHE A 104 20.76 15.07 2.80
C PHE A 104 21.27 16.33 3.50
N THR A 105 20.48 17.41 3.44
CA THR A 105 20.76 18.70 4.05
C THR A 105 19.51 19.30 4.68
N THR A 106 19.69 20.25 5.59
CA THR A 106 18.63 21.11 6.12
C THR A 106 18.73 22.55 5.60
N ILE A 107 19.66 22.86 4.67
CA ILE A 107 19.79 24.21 4.08
C ILE A 107 18.57 24.50 3.19
N GLY A 108 17.70 25.38 3.66
CA GLY A 108 16.46 25.72 2.95
C GLY A 108 15.29 24.78 3.28
N GLY A 109 15.44 23.92 4.29
CA GLY A 109 14.49 22.87 4.66
C GLY A 109 15.15 21.50 4.59
N ALA A 110 14.49 20.47 5.13
CA ALA A 110 14.94 19.09 4.96
C ALA A 110 14.75 18.67 3.49
N ASN A 111 15.85 18.44 2.78
CA ASN A 111 15.82 18.08 1.36
C ASN A 111 17.02 17.23 0.93
N PHE A 112 16.88 16.55 -0.21
CA PHE A 112 17.98 15.92 -0.92
C PHE A 112 18.64 16.91 -1.89
N VAL A 113 19.94 16.77 -2.10
CA VAL A 113 20.74 17.70 -2.92
C VAL A 113 21.11 17.07 -4.26
N GLU A 114 20.81 17.79 -5.34
CA GLU A 114 21.25 17.47 -6.71
C GLU A 114 22.56 18.22 -7.08
N PRO A 115 23.43 17.67 -7.94
CA PRO A 115 23.32 16.35 -8.55
C PRO A 115 23.54 15.22 -7.53
N LEU A 116 22.82 14.11 -7.67
CA LEU A 116 23.02 12.93 -6.83
C LEU A 116 24.49 12.44 -6.91
N PRO A 117 25.08 12.02 -5.78
CA PRO A 117 26.44 11.48 -5.75
C PRO A 117 26.55 10.14 -6.50
N THR A 118 27.79 9.70 -6.73
CA THR A 118 28.04 8.36 -7.26
C THR A 118 27.36 7.31 -6.35
N PRO A 119 26.59 6.36 -6.92
CA PRO A 119 25.98 5.28 -6.17
C PRO A 119 27.02 4.49 -5.35
N THR A 120 26.75 4.31 -4.07
CA THR A 120 27.55 3.52 -3.11
C THR A 120 26.69 2.62 -2.23
N GLY A 121 25.38 2.58 -2.50
CA GLY A 121 24.43 1.77 -1.75
C GLY A 121 24.84 0.30 -1.74
N PRO A 122 24.77 -0.37 -0.58
CA PRO A 122 25.15 -1.78 -0.47
C PRO A 122 24.14 -2.69 -1.20
N ASN A 123 24.51 -3.96 -1.38
CA ASN A 123 23.59 -4.99 -1.88
C ASN A 123 22.32 -5.03 -1.00
N GLY A 124 21.14 -4.96 -1.62
CA GLY A 124 19.84 -4.92 -0.95
C GLY A 124 19.48 -3.57 -0.31
N GLY A 125 20.31 -2.53 -0.45
CA GLY A 125 20.11 -1.26 0.25
C GLY A 125 20.43 -0.01 -0.59
N PHE A 126 20.20 1.14 0.03
CA PHE A 126 20.57 2.47 -0.48
C PHE A 126 21.21 3.31 0.64
N THR A 127 21.86 4.41 0.28
CA THR A 127 22.61 5.25 1.22
C THR A 127 22.06 6.68 1.28
N ILE A 128 21.90 7.23 2.49
CA ILE A 128 21.68 8.66 2.73
C ILE A 128 22.89 9.21 3.52
N GLN A 129 23.50 10.27 3.02
CA GLN A 129 24.64 10.97 3.64
C GLN A 129 24.16 12.31 4.20
N ALA A 130 23.95 12.38 5.51
CA ALA A 130 23.65 13.64 6.17
C ALA A 130 24.88 14.55 6.19
N ASP A 131 24.71 15.79 5.72
CA ASP A 131 25.73 16.82 5.89
C ASP A 131 25.74 17.38 7.32
N ARG A 132 26.43 18.50 7.55
CA ARG A 132 26.54 19.16 8.87
C ARG A 132 25.80 20.50 8.92
N SER A 133 24.71 20.62 8.18
CA SER A 133 23.94 21.88 8.07
C SER A 133 23.07 22.21 9.27
N TRP A 134 22.89 21.28 10.22
CA TRP A 134 22.26 21.50 11.52
C TRP A 134 23.15 21.02 12.68
N SER A 135 22.75 21.33 13.91
CA SER A 135 23.47 21.01 15.14
C SER A 135 22.59 20.29 16.13
N GLU A 136 23.20 19.48 16.99
CA GLU A 136 22.53 18.85 18.12
C GLU A 136 22.47 19.77 19.35
N PRO A 137 21.37 19.78 20.11
CA PRO A 137 20.12 19.05 19.85
C PRO A 137 19.34 19.66 18.68
N ASP A 138 18.77 18.80 17.84
CA ASP A 138 17.97 19.25 16.72
C ASP A 138 16.58 19.74 17.16
N SER A 139 16.33 21.04 17.03
CA SER A 139 15.04 21.66 17.39
C SER A 139 13.92 21.36 16.39
N ASN A 140 14.24 20.88 15.18
CA ASN A 140 13.27 20.65 14.12
C ASN A 140 12.81 19.19 14.03
N ASN A 141 13.34 18.30 14.89
CA ASN A 141 13.08 16.86 14.88
C ASN A 141 13.21 16.28 13.46
N THR A 142 14.33 16.58 12.82
CA THR A 142 14.66 16.19 11.46
C THR A 142 14.75 14.67 11.36
N PHE A 143 14.16 14.14 10.31
CA PHE A 143 14.16 12.71 10.04
C PHE A 143 14.49 12.42 8.59
N ILE A 144 14.99 11.21 8.39
CA ILE A 144 15.13 10.57 7.09
C ILE A 144 14.46 9.20 7.16
N GLY A 145 14.24 8.56 6.02
CA GLY A 145 13.59 7.26 6.05
C GLY A 145 13.39 6.60 4.70
N LEU A 146 12.65 5.51 4.79
CA LEU A 146 12.09 4.78 3.67
C LEU A 146 10.67 5.27 3.43
N GLY A 147 10.38 5.66 2.20
CA GLY A 147 9.04 5.95 1.73
C GLY A 147 8.60 5.01 0.62
N ALA A 148 7.30 4.97 0.40
CA ALA A 148 6.67 4.27 -0.71
C ALA A 148 5.35 4.95 -1.05
N GLN A 149 4.79 4.61 -2.22
CA GLN A 149 3.52 5.20 -2.64
C GLN A 149 2.34 4.60 -1.87
N ASP A 150 1.44 5.45 -1.39
CA ASP A 150 0.14 5.05 -0.84
C ASP A 150 -0.84 4.59 -1.96
N MET A 151 -2.09 4.33 -1.61
CA MET A 151 -3.15 3.96 -2.57
C MET A 151 -3.56 5.10 -3.52
N HIS A 152 -3.13 6.33 -3.24
CA HIS A 152 -3.41 7.55 -4.00
C HIS A 152 -2.23 7.99 -4.88
N GLY A 153 -1.07 7.34 -4.75
CA GLY A 153 0.16 7.64 -5.47
C GLY A 153 1.08 8.65 -4.78
N ASN A 154 0.76 9.10 -3.56
CA ASN A 154 1.62 10.00 -2.78
C ASN A 154 2.76 9.22 -2.11
N VAL A 155 3.96 9.79 -2.05
CA VAL A 155 5.08 9.17 -1.33
C VAL A 155 4.95 9.47 0.16
N VAL A 156 4.62 8.45 0.93
CA VAL A 156 4.41 8.54 2.38
C VAL A 156 5.50 7.80 3.15
N PRO A 157 5.73 8.15 4.43
CA PRO A 157 6.64 7.42 5.28
C PRO A 157 6.20 5.97 5.51
N VAL A 158 7.15 5.04 5.34
CA VAL A 158 7.00 3.62 5.68
C VAL A 158 7.83 3.28 6.92
N ALA A 159 9.04 3.83 7.00
CA ALA A 159 9.85 3.78 8.20
C ALA A 159 10.74 5.01 8.30
N THR A 160 10.96 5.51 9.51
CA THR A 160 11.72 6.74 9.75
C THR A 160 12.73 6.60 10.87
N VAL A 161 13.80 7.37 10.78
CA VAL A 161 14.85 7.47 11.80
C VAL A 161 15.15 8.94 12.08
N PRO A 162 15.46 9.33 13.33
CA PRO A 162 16.04 10.63 13.61
C PRO A 162 17.36 10.81 12.83
N ALA A 163 17.51 11.96 12.17
CA ALA A 163 18.70 12.28 11.40
C ALA A 163 19.71 13.05 12.26
N PHE A 164 20.98 12.65 12.19
CA PHE A 164 22.08 13.30 12.90
C PHE A 164 23.11 13.86 11.91
N PRO A 165 23.70 15.03 12.21
CA PRO A 165 24.57 15.72 11.25
C PRO A 165 25.88 14.97 11.05
N GLY A 166 26.28 14.79 9.79
CA GLY A 166 27.52 14.12 9.40
C GLY A 166 27.49 12.59 9.48
N ILE A 167 26.30 11.98 9.60
CA ILE A 167 26.12 10.53 9.65
C ILE A 167 25.72 9.97 8.28
N THR A 168 26.30 8.82 7.93
CA THR A 168 25.89 8.05 6.75
C THR A 168 25.00 6.88 7.17
N TYR A 169 23.84 6.75 6.55
CA TYR A 169 22.86 5.72 6.80
C TYR A 169 22.74 4.81 5.58
N ASN A 170 22.81 3.50 5.81
CA ASN A 170 22.43 2.48 4.84
C ASN A 170 21.12 1.87 5.28
N MET A 171 20.12 1.87 4.41
CA MET A 171 18.79 1.35 4.69
C MET A 171 18.51 0.14 3.80
N PHE A 172 17.97 -0.93 4.39
CA PHE A 172 17.67 -2.19 3.73
C PHE A 172 16.18 -2.52 3.89
N PRO A 173 15.34 -2.20 2.89
CA PRO A 173 13.92 -2.53 2.91
C PRO A 173 13.68 -4.04 2.95
N VAL A 174 12.59 -4.46 3.59
CA VAL A 174 12.16 -5.86 3.67
C VAL A 174 10.78 -5.99 3.02
N VAL A 175 10.59 -7.03 2.18
CA VAL A 175 9.33 -7.28 1.46
C VAL A 175 8.40 -8.15 2.31
N LYS A 176 8.11 -7.65 3.51
CA LYS A 176 7.18 -8.26 4.47
C LYS A 176 6.24 -7.18 4.97
N PHE A 177 4.95 -7.50 5.03
CA PHE A 177 3.89 -6.55 5.37
C PHE A 177 3.05 -7.08 6.50
N TYR A 178 2.43 -6.15 7.20
CA TYR A 178 1.51 -6.42 8.28
C TYR A 178 0.21 -5.68 8.01
N VAL A 179 -0.90 -6.37 8.24
CA VAL A 179 -2.24 -5.77 8.23
C VAL A 179 -2.83 -5.90 9.62
N SER A 180 -3.44 -4.82 10.09
CA SER A 180 -4.21 -4.82 11.34
C SER A 180 -5.42 -3.90 11.16
N TYR A 181 -6.19 -3.69 12.23
CA TYR A 181 -7.29 -2.74 12.26
C TYR A 181 -7.15 -1.74 13.40
N GLY A 182 -7.70 -0.54 13.17
CA GLY A 182 -7.70 0.57 14.12
C GLY A 182 -7.96 1.89 13.41
N THR A 183 -7.87 3.00 14.14
CA THR A 183 -8.08 4.34 13.59
C THR A 183 -6.75 5.04 13.45
N PHE A 184 -6.14 4.92 12.27
CA PHE A 184 -4.81 5.47 11.98
C PHE A 184 -4.82 6.37 10.75
N VAL A 185 -3.83 7.24 10.67
CA VAL A 185 -3.54 8.05 9.48
C VAL A 185 -2.21 7.65 8.86
N GLU A 186 -2.08 7.80 7.55
CA GLU A 186 -0.84 7.51 6.83
C GLU A 186 0.31 8.39 7.37
N GLY A 187 1.50 7.82 7.52
CA GLY A 187 2.66 8.47 8.13
C GLY A 187 2.67 8.49 9.66
N GLN A 188 1.59 8.05 10.34
CA GLN A 188 1.59 7.88 11.80
C GLN A 188 2.61 6.83 12.23
N ILE A 189 3.46 7.17 13.19
CA ILE A 189 4.37 6.20 13.83
C ILE A 189 3.53 5.23 14.65
N LEU A 190 3.77 3.95 14.41
CA LEU A 190 2.99 2.86 14.96
C LEU A 190 3.15 2.77 16.48
N ASP A 191 2.02 2.71 17.18
CA ASP A 191 1.95 2.20 18.55
C ASP A 191 1.40 0.77 18.52
N VAL A 192 2.25 -0.20 18.90
CA VAL A 192 1.90 -1.61 18.86
C VAL A 192 0.80 -1.95 19.89
N GLU A 193 0.68 -1.16 20.96
CA GLU A 193 -0.35 -1.37 22.00
C GLU A 193 -1.77 -0.98 21.53
N GLU A 194 -1.87 -0.15 20.49
CA GLU A 194 -3.16 0.30 19.93
C GLU A 194 -3.67 -0.58 18.77
N LEU A 195 -2.87 -1.54 18.32
CA LEU A 195 -3.25 -2.43 17.23
C LEU A 195 -4.15 -3.57 17.70
N GLY A 196 -5.14 -3.91 16.87
CA GLY A 196 -5.78 -5.22 16.93
C GLY A 196 -4.80 -6.34 16.51
N PRO A 197 -5.27 -7.59 16.41
CA PRO A 197 -4.46 -8.69 15.88
C PRO A 197 -3.79 -8.33 14.56
N GLN A 198 -2.56 -8.83 14.40
CA GLN A 198 -1.74 -8.54 13.23
C GLN A 198 -1.71 -9.76 12.31
N LEU A 199 -1.98 -9.52 11.03
CA LEU A 199 -1.75 -10.45 9.96
C LEU A 199 -0.38 -10.16 9.34
N GLU A 200 0.57 -11.09 9.50
CA GLU A 200 1.83 -11.08 8.75
C GLU A 200 1.62 -11.65 7.34
N VAL A 201 2.15 -10.95 6.34
CA VAL A 201 2.16 -11.36 4.93
C VAL A 201 3.58 -11.21 4.37
N ASP A 202 4.24 -12.33 4.14
CA ASP A 202 5.61 -12.38 3.59
C ASP A 202 5.57 -12.80 2.11
N PHE A 203 6.06 -11.93 1.23
CA PHE A 203 6.16 -12.20 -0.22
C PHE A 203 7.58 -12.55 -0.68
N THR A 204 8.55 -12.64 0.23
CA THR A 204 9.99 -12.79 -0.10
C THR A 204 10.26 -14.03 -0.97
N GLU A 205 9.56 -15.13 -0.69
CA GLU A 205 9.69 -16.40 -1.43
C GLU A 205 8.37 -16.83 -2.11
N ALA A 206 7.39 -15.93 -2.15
CA ALA A 206 6.07 -16.26 -2.66
C ALA A 206 6.08 -16.40 -4.20
N ALA A 207 5.55 -17.52 -4.70
CA ALA A 207 5.28 -17.71 -6.13
C ALA A 207 4.01 -16.96 -6.61
N TYR A 208 3.38 -16.18 -5.73
CA TYR A 208 2.16 -15.44 -5.96
C TYR A 208 2.35 -13.99 -5.56
N ASP A 209 1.61 -13.11 -6.24
CA ASP A 209 1.61 -11.67 -6.02
C ASP A 209 0.32 -11.17 -5.34
N ALA A 210 -0.64 -12.06 -5.11
CA ALA A 210 -1.94 -11.71 -4.54
C ALA A 210 -2.44 -12.75 -3.54
N VAL A 211 -2.96 -12.26 -2.41
CA VAL A 211 -3.54 -13.08 -1.34
C VAL A 211 -4.85 -12.48 -0.84
N THR A 212 -5.75 -13.36 -0.39
CA THR A 212 -7.01 -12.98 0.25
C THR A 212 -7.10 -13.65 1.61
N PHE A 213 -7.50 -12.89 2.63
CA PHE A 213 -7.76 -13.38 3.98
C PHE A 213 -9.18 -13.05 4.40
N ILE A 214 -9.77 -13.92 5.22
CA ILE A 214 -11.01 -13.66 5.96
C ILE A 214 -10.59 -13.29 7.39
N HIS A 215 -10.99 -12.11 7.84
CA HIS A 215 -10.95 -11.73 9.25
C HIS A 215 -12.25 -12.22 9.90
N ASN A 216 -12.18 -13.27 10.71
CA ASN A 216 -13.34 -13.97 11.25
C ASN A 216 -13.80 -13.40 12.60
N ASN A 217 -14.94 -13.89 13.10
CA ASN A 217 -15.53 -13.47 14.37
C ASN A 217 -14.78 -13.92 15.64
N GLN A 218 -13.65 -14.61 15.48
CA GLN A 218 -12.71 -14.98 16.54
C GLN A 218 -11.51 -14.03 16.56
N ASP A 219 -11.53 -12.96 15.76
CA ASP A 219 -10.44 -11.99 15.62
C ASP A 219 -9.18 -12.60 14.99
N GLU A 220 -9.37 -13.64 14.16
CA GLU A 220 -8.30 -14.35 13.45
C GLU A 220 -8.35 -14.10 11.94
N TYR A 221 -7.19 -14.15 11.30
CA TYR A 221 -7.06 -14.09 9.84
C TYR A 221 -6.84 -15.47 9.24
N GLN A 222 -7.73 -15.87 8.35
CA GLN A 222 -7.65 -17.16 7.64
C GLN A 222 -7.40 -16.93 6.16
N GLN A 223 -6.30 -17.48 5.63
CA GLN A 223 -5.98 -17.36 4.21
C GLN A 223 -6.99 -18.17 3.38
N VAL A 224 -7.56 -17.53 2.35
CA VAL A 224 -8.45 -18.19 1.40
C VAL A 224 -7.61 -18.90 0.35
N ALA A 225 -7.88 -20.18 0.08
CA ALA A 225 -7.17 -20.91 -0.95
C ALA A 225 -7.34 -20.21 -2.32
N PRO A 226 -6.31 -20.15 -3.20
CA PRO A 226 -6.42 -19.45 -4.49
C PRO A 226 -7.60 -19.90 -5.36
N SER A 227 -7.97 -21.19 -5.28
CA SER A 227 -9.14 -21.76 -5.97
C SER A 227 -10.47 -21.24 -5.42
N GLU A 228 -10.54 -20.94 -4.13
CA GLU A 228 -11.70 -20.39 -3.43
C GLU A 228 -11.79 -18.89 -3.62
N ALA A 229 -10.66 -18.16 -3.59
CA ALA A 229 -10.61 -16.73 -3.90
C ALA A 229 -11.16 -16.44 -5.31
N ARG A 230 -10.90 -17.33 -6.28
CA ARG A 230 -11.52 -17.27 -7.63
C ARG A 230 -13.03 -17.44 -7.58
N LYS A 231 -13.56 -18.37 -6.79
CA LYS A 231 -15.02 -18.57 -6.63
C LYS A 231 -15.67 -17.35 -6.00
N VAL A 232 -15.07 -16.77 -4.96
CA VAL A 232 -15.59 -15.56 -4.30
C VAL A 232 -15.57 -14.35 -5.24
N LYS A 233 -14.51 -14.18 -6.06
CA LYS A 233 -14.48 -13.16 -7.11
C LYS A 233 -15.59 -13.35 -8.15
N LEU A 234 -15.87 -14.59 -8.56
CA LEU A 234 -16.97 -14.89 -9.48
C LEU A 234 -18.34 -14.64 -8.86
N GLN A 235 -18.53 -14.99 -7.58
CA GLN A 235 -19.78 -14.75 -6.85
C GLN A 235 -20.03 -13.26 -6.65
N SER A 236 -19.03 -12.48 -6.24
CA SER A 236 -19.17 -11.02 -6.09
C SER A 236 -19.44 -10.32 -7.43
N LEU A 237 -18.82 -10.77 -8.53
CA LEU A 237 -19.15 -10.29 -9.88
C LEU A 237 -20.59 -10.65 -10.29
N ALA A 238 -21.05 -11.87 -9.99
CA ALA A 238 -22.41 -12.30 -10.25
C ALA A 238 -23.44 -11.50 -9.42
N ALA A 239 -23.16 -11.24 -8.13
CA ALA A 239 -24.00 -10.43 -7.26
C ALA A 239 -24.08 -8.97 -7.74
N ARG A 240 -22.95 -8.36 -8.13
CA ARG A 240 -22.94 -7.01 -8.76
C ARG A 240 -23.75 -6.97 -10.05
N LYS A 241 -23.64 -8.00 -10.89
CA LYS A 241 -24.45 -8.12 -12.11
C LYS A 241 -25.94 -8.24 -11.78
N ALA A 242 -26.30 -9.04 -10.77
CA ALA A 242 -27.69 -9.20 -10.34
C ALA A 242 -28.28 -7.90 -9.79
N ALA A 243 -27.51 -7.16 -8.97
CA ALA A 243 -27.93 -5.85 -8.47
C ALA A 243 -28.11 -4.83 -9.61
N PHE A 244 -27.16 -4.76 -10.56
CA PHE A 244 -27.26 -3.89 -11.73
C PHE A 244 -28.47 -4.22 -12.62
N LEU A 245 -28.79 -5.51 -12.78
CA LEU A 245 -29.96 -5.94 -13.55
C LEU A 245 -31.28 -5.79 -12.77
N GLY A 246 -31.23 -5.83 -11.44
CA GLY A 246 -32.38 -5.67 -10.54
C GLY A 246 -32.84 -4.22 -10.36
N GLU A 247 -31.99 -3.23 -10.64
CA GLU A 247 -32.39 -1.81 -10.69
C GLU A 247 -33.08 -1.40 -12.01
N SER A 248 -33.24 -2.33 -12.94
CA SER A 248 -34.10 -2.18 -14.13
C SER A 248 -35.55 -2.56 -13.79
N GLU A 249 -36.18 -1.85 -12.86
CA GLU A 249 -37.64 -1.89 -12.79
C GLU A 249 -38.23 -1.11 -13.98
N ALA A 250 -39.06 -1.80 -14.75
CA ALA A 250 -39.78 -1.28 -15.90
C ALA A 250 -40.49 0.05 -15.57
N PRO A 251 -40.55 1.02 -16.51
CA PRO A 251 -41.36 2.21 -16.31
C PRO A 251 -42.82 1.77 -16.11
N ALA A 252 -43.40 2.18 -14.99
CA ALA A 252 -44.82 2.06 -14.72
C ALA A 252 -45.59 2.55 -15.96
N VAL A 253 -46.51 1.72 -16.45
CA VAL A 253 -47.34 1.98 -17.62
C VAL A 253 -48.25 3.18 -17.33
N GLY A 254 -47.73 4.37 -17.60
CA GLY A 254 -48.44 5.63 -17.63
C GLY A 254 -48.26 6.24 -19.01
N LYS A 255 -49.31 6.21 -19.84
CA LYS A 255 -49.36 6.88 -21.14
C LYS A 255 -48.96 8.35 -20.99
N VAL A 256 -47.75 8.72 -21.42
CA VAL A 256 -47.43 10.10 -21.80
C VAL A 256 -46.63 10.10 -23.09
N ARG A 257 -47.06 11.01 -23.94
CA ARG A 257 -46.73 11.20 -25.35
C ARG A 257 -45.39 11.93 -25.47
N GLY A 258 -44.44 11.30 -26.16
CA GLY A 258 -43.31 11.94 -26.84
C GLY A 258 -42.20 12.54 -25.98
N GLN A 259 -41.05 11.85 -25.90
CA GLN A 259 -39.73 12.48 -25.80
C GLN A 259 -38.61 11.49 -26.16
N ASN A 260 -37.64 11.95 -26.96
CA ASN A 260 -36.49 11.21 -27.44
C ASN A 260 -35.54 10.86 -26.28
N HIS A 261 -35.47 9.59 -25.88
CA HIS A 261 -34.40 9.09 -25.02
C HIS A 261 -33.20 8.61 -25.85
N THR A 262 -32.04 9.10 -25.43
CA THR A 262 -30.73 9.08 -26.08
C THR A 262 -30.14 7.68 -26.25
N LEU A 263 -29.67 7.39 -27.49
CA LEU A 263 -28.86 6.23 -27.90
C LEU A 263 -27.61 5.94 -27.03
N ASN A 264 -27.18 6.88 -26.18
CA ASN A 264 -25.95 6.78 -25.40
C ASN A 264 -26.01 5.81 -24.20
N GLY A 265 -27.20 5.45 -23.72
CA GLY A 265 -27.38 4.50 -22.61
C GLY A 265 -27.13 3.04 -23.03
N LEU A 266 -27.83 2.58 -24.08
CA LEU A 266 -27.68 1.23 -24.62
C LEU A 266 -26.25 0.91 -25.09
N MET A 267 -25.52 1.89 -25.63
CA MET A 267 -24.13 1.66 -26.08
C MET A 267 -23.15 1.44 -24.93
N LYS A 268 -23.43 1.95 -23.71
CA LYS A 268 -22.59 1.69 -22.53
C LYS A 268 -22.81 0.28 -21.99
N GLU A 269 -24.06 -0.20 -22.01
CA GLU A 269 -24.42 -1.57 -21.60
C GLU A 269 -23.77 -2.62 -22.50
N ASP A 270 -23.79 -2.42 -23.82
CA ASP A 270 -23.22 -3.37 -24.78
C ASP A 270 -21.68 -3.41 -24.73
N ARG A 271 -21.04 -2.28 -24.39
CA ARG A 271 -19.59 -2.23 -24.16
C ARG A 271 -19.18 -2.99 -22.91
N LEU A 272 -19.89 -2.79 -21.79
CA LEU A 272 -19.60 -3.48 -20.53
C LEU A 272 -19.83 -4.99 -20.66
N ALA A 273 -20.90 -5.41 -21.33
CA ALA A 273 -21.20 -6.81 -21.60
C ALA A 273 -20.11 -7.47 -22.48
N LYS A 274 -19.63 -6.79 -23.52
CA LYS A 274 -18.53 -7.26 -24.38
C LYS A 274 -17.21 -7.37 -23.62
N GLU A 275 -16.92 -6.43 -22.73
CA GLU A 275 -15.69 -6.44 -21.92
C GLU A 275 -15.68 -7.58 -20.89
N LEU A 276 -16.83 -7.84 -20.27
CA LEU A 276 -17.06 -9.00 -19.40
C LEU A 276 -16.90 -10.33 -20.15
N GLN A 277 -17.48 -10.44 -21.34
CA GLN A 277 -17.40 -11.66 -22.15
C GLN A 277 -15.97 -11.94 -22.64
N ARG A 278 -15.22 -10.89 -22.98
CA ARG A 278 -13.77 -10.99 -23.29
C ARG A 278 -12.96 -11.45 -22.08
N THR A 279 -13.25 -10.91 -20.90
CA THR A 279 -12.56 -11.28 -19.65
C THR A 279 -12.84 -12.74 -19.29
N LEU A 280 -14.11 -13.18 -19.35
CA LEU A 280 -14.50 -14.58 -19.17
C LEU A 280 -13.80 -15.52 -20.15
N THR A 281 -13.75 -15.16 -21.43
CA THR A 281 -13.12 -15.99 -22.47
C THR A 281 -11.61 -16.13 -22.25
N LYS A 282 -10.93 -15.04 -21.83
CA LYS A 282 -9.50 -15.10 -21.47
C LYS A 282 -9.26 -16.01 -20.26
N MET A 283 -10.12 -15.94 -19.24
CA MET A 283 -10.00 -16.75 -18.03
C MET A 283 -10.21 -18.25 -18.30
N VAL A 284 -11.19 -18.60 -19.14
CA VAL A 284 -11.43 -20.01 -19.54
C VAL A 284 -10.23 -20.56 -20.32
N ARG A 285 -9.63 -19.78 -21.21
CA ARG A 285 -8.43 -20.19 -21.96
C ARG A 285 -7.22 -20.40 -21.04
N SER A 286 -7.02 -19.54 -20.04
CA SER A 286 -5.93 -19.74 -19.08
C SER A 286 -6.11 -20.97 -18.18
N ALA A 287 -7.35 -21.39 -17.91
CA ALA A 287 -7.62 -22.58 -17.10
C ALA A 287 -7.31 -23.90 -17.83
N ASN A 288 -7.39 -23.91 -19.17
CA ASN A 288 -7.14 -25.10 -19.98
C ASN A 288 -5.68 -25.25 -20.44
N CYS A 289 -4.79 -24.34 -20.08
CA CYS A 289 -3.36 -24.40 -20.40
C CYS A 289 -2.48 -24.89 -19.23
N VAL A 290 -3.08 -25.30 -18.11
CA VAL A 290 -2.37 -25.79 -16.90
C VAL A 290 -2.73 -27.26 -16.60
N ALA A 291 -3.06 -28.04 -17.62
CA ALA A 291 -3.27 -29.49 -17.53
C ALA A 291 -2.34 -30.21 -18.52
#